data_AF-A0A9D7MIZ6-F1
#
_entry.id   AF-A0A9D7MIZ6-F1
#
_cell.length_a   1.000
_cell.length_b   1.000
_cell.length_c   1.000
_cell.angle_alpha   90.00
_cell.angle_beta   90.00
_cell.angle_gamma   90.00
#
_symmetry.space_group_name_H-M   'P 1'
#
loop_
_entity.id
_entity.type
_entity.pdbx_description
1 polymer ?
#
loop_
_entity_poly.entity_id
_entity_poly.type
_entity_poly.pdbx_seq_one_letter_code
_entity_poly.pdbx_strand_id
1 'polypeptide(L)'
;MSASAAVRRRVDLINDPIDGSLRLFAIPLAFSFVVNMVYSLIDRYYVSRLGDAAIAAIGTSDQVVFFLFTLVSGFAVGTGIIVSRRFGEGDHKGLLVPPHRLLSAWLSWPRR
;
A
#
# COMPACT_ATOMS: atom_id res chain seq x y z
N MET A 1 15.15 -23.90 -30.96
CA MET A 1 13.82 -23.80 -30.33
C MET A 1 13.98 -23.08 -29.00
N SER A 2 13.72 -21.78 -29.03
CA SER A 2 13.90 -20.81 -27.95
C SER A 2 12.62 -20.70 -27.12
N ALA A 3 12.69 -20.89 -25.80
CA ALA A 3 11.68 -20.44 -24.85
C ALA A 3 12.15 -20.59 -23.38
N SER A 4 13.39 -20.20 -23.06
CA SER A 4 13.84 -20.22 -21.65
C SER A 4 14.85 -19.11 -21.37
N ALA A 5 14.43 -17.84 -21.47
CA ALA A 5 15.26 -16.71 -21.06
C ALA A 5 14.50 -15.38 -20.84
N ALA A 6 13.18 -15.41 -20.57
CA ALA A 6 12.51 -14.21 -20.05
C ALA A 6 12.77 -14.12 -18.54
N VAL A 7 14.04 -13.91 -18.18
CA VAL A 7 14.42 -13.47 -16.84
C VAL A 7 13.59 -12.22 -16.57
N ARG A 8 12.64 -12.29 -15.62
CA ARG A 8 11.96 -11.10 -15.11
C ARG A 8 13.04 -10.13 -14.69
N ARG A 9 13.32 -9.12 -15.51
CA ARG A 9 14.17 -8.00 -15.12
C ARG A 9 13.49 -7.38 -13.91
N ARG A 10 14.03 -7.61 -12.71
CA ARG A 10 13.55 -6.92 -11.52
C ARG A 10 13.94 -5.47 -11.71
N VAL A 11 12.94 -4.62 -11.89
CA VAL A 11 13.14 -3.18 -11.98
C VAL A 11 13.65 -2.74 -10.62
N ASP A 12 14.89 -2.29 -10.58
CA ASP A 12 15.55 -1.87 -9.37
C ASP A 12 15.25 -0.39 -9.14
N LEU A 13 14.25 -0.13 -8.30
CA LEU A 13 13.78 1.21 -7.94
C LEU A 13 14.85 2.12 -7.31
N ILE A 14 16.03 1.57 -6.97
CA ILE A 14 17.15 2.29 -6.37
C ILE A 14 18.20 2.69 -7.42
N ASN A 15 18.47 1.81 -8.40
CA ASN A 15 19.62 1.96 -9.31
C ASN A 15 19.20 2.31 -10.75
N ASP A 16 17.95 2.06 -11.14
CA ASP A 16 17.44 2.36 -12.47
C ASP A 16 17.06 3.85 -12.62
N PRO A 17 17.05 4.40 -13.86
CA PRO A 17 16.65 5.78 -14.10
C PRO A 17 15.25 6.09 -13.58
N ILE A 18 15.16 7.13 -12.74
CA ILE A 18 13.97 7.50 -11.96
C ILE A 18 12.73 7.62 -12.84
N ASP A 19 12.83 8.31 -13.98
CA ASP A 19 11.67 8.61 -14.83
C ASP A 19 11.00 7.37 -15.42
N GLY A 20 11.79 6.37 -15.82
CA GLY A 20 11.29 5.13 -16.43
C GLY A 20 10.71 4.20 -15.39
N SER A 21 11.45 3.99 -14.29
CA SER A 21 11.07 3.08 -13.21
C SER A 21 9.87 3.59 -12.42
N LEU A 22 9.80 4.91 -12.17
CA LEU A 22 8.65 5.51 -11.49
C LEU A 22 7.38 5.37 -12.31
N ARG A 23 7.39 5.67 -13.62
CA ARG A 23 6.21 5.53 -14.48
C ARG A 23 5.75 4.08 -14.58
N LEU A 24 6.68 3.14 -14.70
CA LEU A 24 6.37 1.72 -14.82
C LEU A 24 5.71 1.14 -13.56
N PHE A 25 5.98 1.70 -12.38
CA PHE A 25 5.30 1.32 -11.14
C PHE A 25 4.06 2.16 -10.83
N ALA A 26 4.15 3.48 -10.97
CA ALA A 26 3.09 4.40 -10.60
C ALA A 26 1.85 4.27 -11.50
N ILE A 27 2.02 4.01 -12.80
CA ILE A 27 0.89 3.87 -13.73
C ILE A 27 0.03 2.64 -13.37
N PRO A 28 0.58 1.42 -13.24
CA PRO A 28 -0.21 0.27 -12.80
C PRO A 28 -0.82 0.43 -11.41
N LEU A 29 -0.11 1.08 -10.48
CA LEU A 29 -0.63 1.40 -9.14
C LEU A 29 -1.85 2.30 -9.21
N ALA A 30 -1.75 3.43 -9.90
CA ALA A 30 -2.85 4.37 -10.08
C ALA A 30 -4.04 3.71 -10.80
N PHE A 31 -3.77 2.92 -11.84
CA PHE A 31 -4.81 2.16 -12.53
C PHE A 31 -5.51 1.18 -11.59
N SER A 32 -4.77 0.50 -10.71
CA SER A 32 -5.34 -0.40 -9.71
C SER A 32 -6.28 0.32 -8.74
N PHE A 33 -5.92 1.54 -8.31
CA PHE A 33 -6.80 2.38 -7.49
C PHE A 33 -8.07 2.80 -8.24
N VAL A 34 -7.98 3.17 -9.51
CA VAL A 34 -9.14 3.52 -10.33
C VAL A 34 -10.08 2.32 -10.49
N VAL A 35 -9.53 1.15 -10.82
CA VAL A 35 -10.31 -0.08 -10.95
C VAL A 35 -10.98 -0.46 -9.64
N ASN A 36 -10.27 -0.33 -8.51
CA ASN A 36 -10.83 -0.58 -7.19
C ASN A 36 -11.99 0.37 -6.85
N MET A 37 -11.85 1.66 -7.19
CA MET A 37 -12.91 2.66 -7.00
C MET A 37 -14.15 2.35 -7.85
N VAL A 38 -13.96 2.00 -9.13
CA VAL A 38 -15.05 1.60 -10.03
C VAL A 38 -15.74 0.33 -9.53
N TYR A 39 -14.97 -0.68 -9.10
CA TYR A 39 -15.53 -1.90 -8.54
C TYR A 39 -16.39 -1.62 -7.30
N SER A 40 -15.87 -0.81 -6.37
CA SER A 40 -16.59 -0.41 -5.17
C SER A 40 -17.84 0.41 -5.46
N LEU A 41 -17.86 1.17 -6.56
CA LEU A 41 -19.05 1.90 -7.00
C LEU A 41 -20.08 0.96 -7.62
N ILE A 42 -19.65 0.03 -8.46
CA ILE A 42 -20.53 -0.97 -9.11
C ILE A 42 -21.18 -1.87 -8.05
N ASP A 43 -20.42 -2.37 -7.09
CA ASP A 43 -20.94 -3.19 -6.00
C ASP A 43 -22.02 -2.43 -5.21
N ARG A 44 -21.73 -1.21 -4.76
CA ARG A 44 -22.70 -0.35 -4.08
C ARG A 44 -23.92 -0.04 -4.96
N TYR A 45 -23.76 0.10 -6.28
CA TYR A 45 -24.86 0.33 -7.22
C TYR A 45 -25.78 -0.89 -7.34
N TYR A 46 -25.25 -2.11 -7.28
CA TYR A 46 -26.10 -3.31 -7.27
C TYR A 46 -26.80 -3.49 -5.93
N VAL A 47 -26.09 -3.24 -4.83
CA VAL A 47 -26.68 -3.33 -3.48
C VAL A 47 -27.72 -2.24 -3.26
N SER A 48 -27.57 -1.06 -3.87
CA SER A 48 -28.54 0.03 -3.76
C SER A 48 -29.92 -0.32 -4.32
N ARG A 49 -29.99 -1.26 -5.25
CA ARG A 49 -31.25 -1.76 -5.81
C ARG A 49 -32.03 -2.69 -4.89
N LEU A 50 -31.43 -3.15 -3.79
CA LEU A 50 -32.11 -3.98 -2.78
C LEU A 50 -32.97 -3.16 -1.82
N GLY A 51 -32.92 -1.83 -1.92
CA GLY A 51 -33.75 -0.89 -1.16
C GLY A 51 -32.94 0.11 -0.35
N ASP A 52 -33.58 1.18 0.10
CA ASP A 52 -32.93 2.31 0.79
C ASP A 52 -32.23 1.89 2.09
N ALA A 53 -32.79 0.89 2.78
CA ALA A 53 -32.19 0.31 3.98
C ALA A 53 -30.83 -0.35 3.70
N ALA A 54 -30.62 -0.91 2.51
CA ALA A 54 -29.35 -1.56 2.14
C ALA A 54 -28.22 -0.54 1.94
N ILE A 55 -28.52 0.62 1.37
CA ILE A 55 -27.53 1.71 1.19
C ILE A 55 -27.17 2.33 2.54
N ALA A 56 -28.17 2.53 3.42
CA ALA A 56 -27.95 3.04 4.77
C ALA A 56 -27.06 2.09 5.61
N ALA A 57 -27.26 0.78 5.46
CA ALA A 57 -26.43 -0.24 6.09
C ALA A 57 -24.99 -0.24 5.55
N ILE A 58 -24.79 -0.03 4.23
CA ILE A 58 -23.44 0.10 3.67
C ILE A 58 -22.74 1.34 4.24
N GLY A 59 -23.40 2.50 4.27
CA GLY A 59 -22.77 3.74 4.74
C GLY A 59 -22.28 3.65 6.19
N THR A 60 -23.09 3.05 7.06
CA THR A 60 -22.71 2.81 8.47
C THR A 60 -21.58 1.79 8.59
N SER A 61 -21.61 0.72 7.80
CA SER A 61 -20.55 -0.30 7.77
C SER A 61 -19.22 0.25 7.24
N ASP A 62 -19.26 1.07 6.19
CA ASP A 62 -18.08 1.68 5.56
C ASP A 62 -17.35 2.60 6.54
N GLN A 63 -18.09 3.25 7.46
CA GLN A 63 -17.52 4.12 8.47
C GLN A 63 -16.71 3.34 9.54
N VAL A 64 -17.21 2.19 9.96
CA VAL A 64 -16.49 1.29 10.88
C VAL A 64 -15.26 0.68 10.19
N VAL A 65 -15.41 0.24 8.94
CA VAL A 65 -14.31 -0.30 8.13
C VAL A 65 -13.24 0.76 7.91
N PHE A 66 -13.63 1.99 7.58
CA PHE A 66 -12.70 3.10 7.38
C PHE A 66 -11.89 3.40 8.64
N PHE A 67 -12.54 3.44 9.81
CA PHE A 67 -11.84 3.67 11.08
C PHE A 67 -10.76 2.61 11.34
N LEU A 68 -11.10 1.33 11.20
CA LEU A 68 -10.15 0.23 11.37
C LEU A 68 -9.04 0.27 10.30
N PHE A 69 -9.40 0.54 9.05
CA PHE A 69 -8.48 0.66 7.95
C PHE A 69 -7.46 1.79 8.17
N THR A 70 -7.90 2.96 8.64
CA THR A 70 -7.00 4.08 8.94
C THR A 70 -6.02 3.74 10.06
N LEU A 71 -6.48 3.07 11.13
CA LEU A 71 -5.58 2.64 12.21
C LEU A 71 -4.50 1.69 11.69
N VAL A 72 -4.90 0.62 11.00
CA VAL A 72 -3.96 -0.38 10.47
C VAL A 72 -3.04 0.23 9.42
N SER A 73 -3.58 1.04 8.50
CA SER A 73 -2.81 1.68 7.44
C SER A 73 -1.81 2.69 7.99
N GLY A 74 -2.14 3.42 9.08
CA GLY A 74 -1.20 4.31 9.75
C GLY A 74 0.04 3.55 10.25
N PHE A 75 -0.15 2.40 10.89
CA PHE A 75 0.97 1.55 11.32
C PHE A 75 1.73 0.94 10.14
N ALA A 76 1.02 0.49 9.11
CA ALA A 76 1.62 -0.12 7.92
C ALA A 76 2.50 0.88 7.15
N VAL A 77 1.99 2.09 6.89
CA VAL A 77 2.73 3.16 6.21
C VAL A 77 3.89 3.64 7.08
N GLY A 78 3.67 3.86 8.37
CA GLY A 78 4.73 4.29 9.29
C GLY A 78 5.89 3.29 9.40
N THR A 79 5.58 2.00 9.46
CA THR A 79 6.59 0.94 9.43
C THR A 79 7.27 0.85 8.06
N GLY A 80 6.50 0.98 6.99
CA GLY A 80 6.99 0.97 5.61
C GLY A 80 8.01 2.08 5.33
N ILE A 81 7.82 3.29 5.87
CA ILE A 81 8.78 4.40 5.76
C ILE A 81 10.13 4.02 6.41
N ILE A 82 10.10 3.47 7.63
CA ILE A 82 11.32 3.06 8.35
C ILE A 82 12.06 1.96 7.57
N VAL A 83 11.32 0.98 7.06
CA VAL A 83 11.89 -0.11 6.25
C VAL A 83 12.45 0.40 4.94
N SER A 84 11.72 1.25 4.22
CA SER A 84 12.15 1.85 2.96
C SER A 84 13.45 2.65 3.12
N ARG A 85 13.57 3.44 4.19
CA ARG A 85 14.78 4.19 4.51
C ARG A 85 15.98 3.29 4.78
N ARG A 86 15.82 2.27 5.63
CA ARG A 86 16.90 1.31 5.93
C ARG A 86 17.31 0.49 4.72
N PHE A 87 16.36 0.13 3.87
CA PHE A 87 16.63 -0.57 2.62
C PHE A 87 17.42 0.32 1.65
N GLY A 88 17.11 1.62 1.57
CA GLY A 88 17.87 2.60 0.80
C GLY A 88 19.29 2.88 1.34
N GLU A 89 19.51 2.73 2.65
CA GLU A 89 20.82 2.88 3.30
C GLU A 89 21.71 1.60 3.16
N GLY A 90 21.23 0.54 2.50
CA GLY A 90 21.98 -0.71 2.26
C GLY A 90 22.04 -1.67 3.46
N ASP A 91 21.33 -1.38 4.56
CA ASP A 91 21.28 -2.24 5.74
C ASP A 91 20.24 -3.37 5.56
N HIS A 92 20.61 -4.39 4.80
CA HIS A 92 19.78 -5.56 4.57
C HIS A 92 19.66 -6.49 5.80
N LYS A 93 20.48 -6.29 6.84
CA LYS A 93 20.45 -7.11 8.07
C LYS A 93 19.36 -6.66 9.05
N GLY A 94 18.84 -5.44 8.90
CA GLY A 94 17.78 -4.85 9.73
C GLY A 94 16.35 -4.94 9.17
N LEU A 95 16.09 -5.72 8.11
CA LEU A 95 14.79 -5.80 7.44
C LEU A 95 13.69 -6.44 8.30
N LEU A 96 14.05 -7.40 9.16
CA LEU A 96 13.20 -7.85 10.25
C LEU A 96 13.34 -6.83 11.38
N VAL A 97 12.55 -5.76 11.35
CA VAL A 97 12.46 -4.84 12.49
C VAL A 97 11.54 -5.47 13.52
N PRO A 98 12.05 -6.01 14.63
CA PRO A 98 11.17 -6.54 15.66
C PRO A 98 10.31 -5.41 16.24
N PRO A 99 9.05 -5.69 16.63
CA PRO A 99 8.08 -4.66 17.00
C PRO A 99 8.55 -3.72 18.12
N HIS A 100 9.37 -4.22 19.06
CA HIS A 100 9.92 -3.39 20.13
C HIS A 100 10.93 -2.33 19.64
N ARG A 101 11.64 -2.56 18.53
CA ARG A 101 12.56 -1.56 17.95
C ARG A 101 11.83 -0.45 17.19
N LEU A 102 10.63 -0.73 16.69
CA LEU A 102 9.76 0.31 16.14
C LEU A 102 9.34 1.25 17.26
N LEU A 103 8.91 0.72 18.41
CA LEU A 103 8.51 1.52 19.57
C LEU A 103 9.63 2.48 20.04
N SER A 104 10.88 1.99 20.13
CA SER A 104 12.02 2.83 20.48
C SER A 104 12.34 3.89 19.42
N ALA A 105 12.16 3.56 18.14
CA ALA A 105 12.40 4.51 17.05
C ALA A 105 11.34 5.63 17.05
N TRP A 106 10.07 5.28 17.23
CA TRP A 106 8.95 6.22 17.34
C TRP A 106 9.09 7.16 18.54
N LEU A 107 9.45 6.64 19.72
CA LEU A 107 9.67 7.45 20.93
C LEU A 107 10.90 8.37 20.82
N SER A 108 11.88 8.01 20.00
CA SER A 108 13.09 8.81 19.77
C SER A 108 12.95 9.90 18.71
N TRP A 109 11.87 9.86 17.91
CA TRP A 109 11.56 10.81 16.84
C TRP A 109 11.48 12.30 17.26
N PRO A 110 11.14 12.69 18.52
CA PRO A 110 11.00 14.11 18.87
C PRO A 110 12.31 14.89 19.12
N ARG A 111 13.50 14.31 18.98
CA ARG A 111 14.76 14.91 19.46
C ARG A 111 15.89 15.04 18.43
N ARG A 112 15.60 15.15 17.15
CA ARG A 112 16.60 15.52 16.12
C ARG A 112 16.03 16.46 15.09
#